data_AF-A0A2S7U862-F1
#
_entry.id   AF-A0A2S7U862-F1
#
_cell.length_a   1.000
_cell.length_b   1.000
_cell.length_c   1.000
_cell.angle_alpha   90.00
_cell.angle_beta   90.00
_cell.angle_gamma   90.00
#
_symmetry.space_group_name_H-M   'P 1'
#
loop_
_entity.id
_entity.type
_entity.pdbx_description
1 polymer ?
#
loop_
_entity_poly.entity_id
_entity_poly.type
_entity_poly.pdbx_seq_one_letter_code
_entity_poly.pdbx_strand_id
1 'polypeptide(L)'
;MKTKLPLIAMFLGMVAFAQNPGDIIVSEIMIDPNGTEREQEWFEVYNTTSTAIDMNGWIINDESSSGRAHVITSAVPVMVPANGYAVLVANDDPLLNGGITNSIYEYGYDSPIGGPATPGVGTNFPTWNNESTYANGSTNDDGIRLETASGTVIDQILYGFGYAGLNAWPAMGAASDVSYQLDAATLDSASNDVAANWLPSTAIYGTDMMVGTPGTANSNSGGTPALGAGDIVITELMIDPNGSEDEREYFEVYNTTAASIDLMGWTIVDASSSGRAHEIILSTVVPANSYAVLAASGDATLNGGIPAVAYEYGFDSPPGGTATPGVGSNFPRFNNESSFDDGTPNDNEIDGIALVSASGTEIDRVEYDYGYGTMPIGFPMMAFSGGGSIESNTFDVNANDLATAWTAATATFGTASQLGTPGTQNTLSVSSDNLGAVKLYPNPATNFLSIELEDENWTSLTIYSLTGQQLISIKEYTSRVDVSNLNTGTYFVKINAHQGSETIQFLVK
;
A
#
# COMPACT_ATOMS: atom_id res chain seq x y z
N MET A 1 -7.87 49.17 -22.04
CA MET A 1 -6.65 48.73 -21.32
C MET A 1 -6.74 47.24 -21.13
N LYS A 2 -5.99 46.46 -21.90
CA LYS A 2 -5.80 45.02 -21.68
C LYS A 2 -4.43 44.86 -21.04
N THR A 3 -4.38 44.64 -19.73
CA THR A 3 -3.15 44.32 -19.00
C THR A 3 -2.80 42.87 -19.32
N LYS A 4 -1.72 42.67 -20.09
CA LYS A 4 -1.10 41.36 -20.26
C LYS A 4 -0.43 41.00 -18.93
N LEU A 5 -0.85 39.91 -18.31
CA LEU A 5 -0.13 39.26 -17.21
C LEU A 5 1.12 38.59 -17.81
N PRO A 6 2.34 38.87 -17.36
CA PRO A 6 3.51 38.12 -17.80
C PRO A 6 3.46 36.71 -17.20
N LEU A 7 3.56 35.71 -18.07
CA LEU A 7 3.79 34.32 -17.70
C LEU A 7 5.21 34.24 -17.11
N ILE A 8 5.31 34.19 -15.78
CA ILE A 8 6.56 33.87 -15.09
C ILE A 8 6.71 32.36 -15.20
N ALA A 9 7.57 31.91 -16.11
CA ALA A 9 8.10 30.56 -16.06
C ALA A 9 8.99 30.48 -14.80
N MET A 10 8.49 29.83 -13.75
CA MET A 10 9.27 29.50 -12.58
C MET A 10 10.21 28.34 -12.96
N PHE A 11 11.38 28.69 -13.48
CA PHE A 11 12.48 27.74 -13.60
C PHE A 11 12.97 27.48 -12.17
N LEU A 12 12.51 26.39 -11.55
CA LEU A 12 13.07 25.90 -10.31
C LEU A 12 14.44 25.33 -10.66
N GLY A 13 15.47 26.18 -10.63
CA GLY A 13 16.85 25.73 -10.80
C GLY A 13 17.21 24.84 -9.61
N MET A 14 17.27 23.53 -9.84
CA MET A 14 18.00 22.62 -8.97
C MET A 14 19.43 23.15 -8.89
N VAL A 15 19.83 23.59 -7.70
CA VAL A 15 21.24 23.84 -7.41
C VAL A 15 21.90 22.47 -7.37
N ALA A 16 22.60 22.10 -8.43
CA ALA A 16 23.38 20.87 -8.45
C ALA A 16 24.47 20.96 -7.38
N PHE A 17 24.29 20.25 -6.27
CA PHE A 17 25.35 20.03 -5.30
C PHE A 17 26.39 19.09 -5.92
N ALA A 18 27.67 19.41 -5.74
CA ALA A 18 28.75 18.52 -6.13
C ALA A 18 28.62 17.21 -5.33
N GLN A 19 28.57 16.09 -6.05
CA GLN A 19 28.44 14.75 -5.48
C GLN A 19 29.81 14.31 -4.95
N ASN A 20 29.84 13.83 -3.71
CA ASN A 20 31.03 13.45 -2.98
C ASN A 20 31.10 11.92 -2.84
N PRO A 21 32.32 11.37 -2.66
CA PRO A 21 32.47 9.97 -2.28
C PRO A 21 31.58 9.62 -1.07
N GLY A 22 30.80 8.55 -1.21
CA GLY A 22 29.87 8.04 -0.21
C GLY A 22 28.49 8.71 -0.17
N ASP A 23 28.19 9.72 -0.99
CA ASP A 23 26.83 10.28 -1.08
C ASP A 23 25.82 9.22 -1.59
N ILE A 24 26.27 8.33 -2.48
CA ILE A 24 25.62 7.09 -2.88
C ILE A 24 26.60 5.95 -2.57
N ILE A 25 26.11 4.82 -2.05
CA ILE A 25 26.91 3.59 -1.86
C ILE A 25 26.18 2.40 -2.47
N VAL A 26 26.91 1.39 -2.95
CA VAL A 26 26.34 0.09 -3.30
C VAL A 26 25.95 -0.62 -2.00
N SER A 27 24.67 -1.01 -1.90
CA SER A 27 24.08 -1.63 -0.71
C SER A 27 23.77 -3.10 -0.90
N GLU A 28 23.48 -3.55 -2.11
CA GLU A 28 23.18 -4.96 -2.38
C GLU A 28 23.56 -5.32 -3.81
N ILE A 29 23.92 -6.57 -4.07
CA ILE A 29 24.32 -7.05 -5.39
C ILE A 29 23.90 -8.49 -5.62
N MET A 30 23.30 -8.76 -6.77
CA MET A 30 23.04 -10.11 -7.28
C MET A 30 24.12 -10.49 -8.29
N ILE A 31 25.04 -11.35 -7.84
CA ILE A 31 26.28 -11.71 -8.55
C ILE A 31 26.10 -12.98 -9.39
N ASP A 32 25.31 -13.96 -8.90
CA ASP A 32 25.17 -15.29 -9.52
C ASP A 32 23.70 -15.75 -9.54
N PRO A 33 22.81 -15.08 -10.32
CA PRO A 33 21.40 -15.42 -10.37
C PRO A 33 21.12 -16.77 -11.05
N ASN A 34 20.03 -17.45 -10.65
CA ASN A 34 19.58 -18.70 -11.29
C ASN A 34 18.94 -18.43 -12.66
N GLY A 35 19.64 -18.70 -13.75
CA GLY A 35 19.05 -18.63 -15.09
C GLY A 35 20.02 -18.14 -16.15
N THR A 36 19.53 -17.30 -17.06
CA THR A 36 20.40 -16.53 -17.95
C THR A 36 20.99 -15.37 -17.16
N GLU A 37 22.24 -15.52 -16.70
CA GLU A 37 22.99 -14.55 -15.87
C GLU A 37 22.76 -13.09 -16.30
N ARG A 38 22.71 -12.82 -17.61
CA ARG A 38 22.57 -11.47 -18.17
C ARG A 38 21.23 -10.77 -17.95
N GLU A 39 20.16 -11.48 -17.63
CA GLU A 39 18.83 -10.86 -17.48
C GLU A 39 18.50 -10.56 -16.03
N GLN A 40 19.17 -11.23 -15.09
CA GLN A 40 18.78 -11.30 -13.69
C GLN A 40 19.82 -10.71 -12.74
N GLU A 41 20.94 -10.21 -13.27
CA GLU A 41 21.90 -9.42 -12.52
C GLU A 41 21.30 -8.05 -12.17
N TRP A 42 21.54 -7.62 -10.94
CA TRP A 42 21.14 -6.31 -10.46
C TRP A 42 22.05 -5.88 -9.32
N PHE A 43 22.05 -4.59 -9.05
CA PHE A 43 22.64 -4.05 -7.84
C PHE A 43 21.75 -2.93 -7.31
N GLU A 44 21.86 -2.72 -6.01
CA GLU A 44 21.14 -1.68 -5.30
C GLU A 44 22.11 -0.65 -4.77
N VAL A 45 21.64 0.59 -4.73
CA VAL A 45 22.35 1.69 -4.12
C VAL A 45 21.54 2.33 -3.00
N TYR A 46 22.23 2.82 -1.98
CA TYR A 46 21.67 3.60 -0.88
C TYR A 46 22.20 5.03 -0.91
N ASN A 47 21.31 6.02 -0.78
CA ASN A 47 21.67 7.42 -0.66
C ASN A 47 21.85 7.82 0.79
N THR A 48 23.08 8.14 1.20
CA THR A 48 23.43 8.49 2.58
C THR A 48 23.06 9.93 2.94
N THR A 49 22.59 10.71 1.96
CA THR A 49 22.27 12.13 2.12
C THR A 49 20.78 12.36 2.41
N SER A 50 20.48 13.54 2.96
CA SER A 50 19.10 13.97 3.25
C SER A 50 18.37 14.57 2.03
N THR A 51 18.93 14.44 0.83
CA THR A 51 18.34 14.95 -0.41
C THR A 51 18.39 13.90 -1.51
N ALA A 52 17.35 13.82 -2.34
CA ALA A 52 17.36 12.89 -3.46
C ALA A 52 18.45 13.26 -4.48
N ILE A 53 19.11 12.26 -5.07
CA ILE A 53 20.22 12.40 -6.02
C ILE A 53 19.79 11.84 -7.38
N ASP A 54 20.04 12.59 -8.45
CA ASP A 54 19.87 12.12 -9.83
C ASP A 54 21.20 11.55 -10.34
N MET A 55 21.20 10.27 -10.70
CA MET A 55 22.37 9.56 -11.22
C MET A 55 22.51 9.66 -12.74
N ASN A 56 21.62 10.39 -13.43
CA ASN A 56 21.72 10.55 -14.88
C ASN A 56 23.08 11.17 -15.28
N GLY A 57 23.75 10.56 -16.26
CA GLY A 57 25.09 10.91 -16.71
C GLY A 57 26.24 10.30 -15.90
N TRP A 58 25.98 9.55 -14.83
CA TRP A 58 27.02 8.79 -14.12
C TRP A 58 27.45 7.57 -14.94
N ILE A 59 28.57 6.98 -14.56
CA ILE A 59 29.19 5.82 -15.20
C ILE A 59 29.17 4.66 -14.20
N ILE A 60 28.62 3.54 -14.63
CA ILE A 60 28.68 2.25 -13.97
C ILE A 60 29.86 1.50 -14.61
N ASN A 61 30.89 1.20 -13.83
CA ASN A 61 32.05 0.45 -14.30
C ASN A 61 32.03 -0.95 -13.70
N ASP A 62 32.31 -1.93 -14.55
CA ASP A 62 32.66 -3.29 -14.16
C ASP A 62 34.18 -3.35 -13.95
N GLU A 63 34.58 -3.63 -12.71
CA GLU A 63 35.98 -3.70 -12.28
C GLU A 63 36.65 -5.04 -12.61
N SER A 64 35.97 -5.91 -13.38
CA SER A 64 36.55 -7.15 -13.88
C SER A 64 37.68 -6.92 -14.90
N SER A 65 38.32 -8.01 -15.27
CA SER A 65 39.30 -8.02 -16.36
C SER A 65 38.73 -7.61 -17.73
N SER A 66 37.40 -7.56 -17.86
CA SER A 66 36.71 -7.13 -19.08
C SER A 66 36.72 -5.60 -19.25
N GLY A 67 36.77 -4.86 -18.13
CA GLY A 67 36.81 -3.38 -18.09
C GLY A 67 35.60 -2.72 -18.77
N ARG A 68 34.43 -3.37 -18.72
CA ARG A 68 33.19 -2.86 -19.31
C ARG A 68 32.67 -1.66 -18.51
N ALA A 69 31.97 -0.76 -19.18
CA ALA A 69 31.38 0.41 -18.54
C ALA A 69 30.13 0.85 -19.27
N HIS A 70 29.19 1.43 -18.54
CA HIS A 70 27.93 1.97 -19.04
C HIS A 70 27.69 3.38 -18.51
N VAL A 71 27.27 4.29 -19.39
CA VAL A 71 26.87 5.64 -18.98
C VAL A 71 25.36 5.66 -18.78
N ILE A 72 24.92 5.98 -17.58
CA ILE A 72 23.50 6.16 -17.26
C ILE A 72 22.97 7.29 -18.14
N THR A 73 22.08 6.96 -19.08
CA THR A 73 21.53 7.91 -20.04
C THR A 73 20.02 7.75 -20.07
N SER A 74 19.30 8.67 -19.44
CA SER A 74 17.84 8.65 -19.39
C SER A 74 17.23 9.98 -19.83
N ALA A 75 16.05 9.89 -20.46
CA ALA A 75 15.24 11.06 -20.82
C ALA A 75 14.50 11.66 -19.60
N VAL A 76 14.39 10.90 -18.51
CA VAL A 76 13.83 11.33 -17.23
C VAL A 76 14.88 11.16 -16.12
N PRO A 77 14.77 11.87 -14.99
CA PRO A 77 15.71 11.74 -13.88
C PRO A 77 15.78 10.31 -13.34
N VAL A 78 16.99 9.83 -13.02
CA VAL A 78 17.26 8.52 -12.42
C VAL A 78 17.50 8.75 -10.93
N MET A 79 16.39 8.87 -10.19
CA MET A 79 16.38 9.39 -8.82
C MET A 79 16.62 8.29 -7.79
N VAL A 80 17.61 8.51 -6.91
CA VAL A 80 17.74 7.78 -5.63
C VAL A 80 17.19 8.67 -4.51
N PRO A 81 16.11 8.27 -3.81
CA PRO A 81 15.51 9.06 -2.75
C PRO A 81 16.49 9.37 -1.60
N ALA A 82 16.26 10.46 -0.87
CA ALA A 82 17.04 10.80 0.33
C ALA A 82 16.94 9.71 1.40
N ASN A 83 18.06 9.24 1.97
CA ASN A 83 18.09 8.12 2.91
C ASN A 83 17.31 6.89 2.40
N GLY A 84 17.30 6.68 1.08
CA GLY A 84 16.51 5.66 0.41
C GLY A 84 17.37 4.78 -0.48
N TYR A 85 16.79 3.63 -0.83
CA TYR A 85 17.39 2.61 -1.69
C TYR A 85 16.84 2.72 -3.11
N ALA A 86 17.61 2.26 -4.09
CA ALA A 86 17.14 2.13 -5.47
C ALA A 86 17.86 1.00 -6.21
N VAL A 87 17.12 0.27 -7.04
CA VAL A 87 17.63 -0.90 -7.77
C VAL A 87 17.91 -0.54 -9.22
N LEU A 88 19.07 -0.96 -9.72
CA LEU A 88 19.42 -0.93 -11.12
C LEU A 88 19.52 -2.38 -11.62
N VAL A 89 18.91 -2.67 -12.75
CA VAL A 89 18.74 -4.04 -13.27
C VAL A 89 19.41 -4.21 -14.62
N ALA A 90 19.85 -5.42 -14.93
CA ALA A 90 20.36 -5.73 -16.27
C ALA A 90 19.22 -5.76 -17.31
N ASN A 91 18.02 -6.18 -16.90
CA ASN A 91 16.81 -6.21 -17.72
C ASN A 91 15.63 -5.61 -16.93
N ASP A 92 14.86 -4.70 -17.52
CA ASP A 92 13.68 -4.11 -16.85
C ASP A 92 12.37 -4.89 -17.03
N ASP A 93 12.37 -5.97 -17.83
CA ASP A 93 11.24 -6.88 -17.97
C ASP A 93 11.11 -7.77 -16.72
N PRO A 94 10.05 -7.62 -15.91
CA PRO A 94 9.85 -8.43 -14.70
C PRO A 94 9.73 -9.93 -14.97
N LEU A 95 9.35 -10.34 -16.19
CA LEU A 95 9.26 -11.74 -16.57
C LEU A 95 10.64 -12.38 -16.82
N LEU A 96 11.68 -11.56 -16.98
CA LEU A 96 13.04 -12.01 -17.29
C LEU A 96 14.01 -11.73 -16.14
N ASN A 97 13.81 -10.65 -15.39
CA ASN A 97 14.72 -10.21 -14.32
C ASN A 97 14.44 -10.84 -12.94
N GLY A 98 13.60 -11.87 -12.89
CA GLY A 98 13.19 -12.52 -11.65
C GLY A 98 12.15 -11.73 -10.87
N GLY A 99 11.28 -10.96 -11.51
CA GLY A 99 10.10 -10.33 -10.89
C GLY A 99 10.31 -8.94 -10.29
N ILE A 100 11.44 -8.29 -10.53
CA ILE A 100 11.74 -6.94 -10.03
C ILE A 100 10.94 -5.90 -10.83
N THR A 101 10.07 -5.16 -10.15
CA THR A 101 9.17 -4.16 -10.75
C THR A 101 9.49 -2.71 -10.36
N ASN A 102 10.37 -2.50 -9.39
CA ASN A 102 10.70 -1.22 -8.77
C ASN A 102 12.09 -0.69 -9.19
N SER A 103 12.64 -1.17 -10.32
CA SER A 103 13.93 -0.70 -10.81
C SER A 103 13.86 0.76 -11.28
N ILE A 104 14.95 1.51 -11.07
CA ILE A 104 15.06 2.92 -11.52
C ILE A 104 15.79 3.06 -12.85
N TYR A 105 16.51 2.02 -13.30
CA TYR A 105 17.30 2.04 -14.52
C TYR A 105 17.69 0.63 -15.01
N GLU A 106 17.71 0.44 -16.33
CA GLU A 106 18.22 -0.75 -17.01
C GLU A 106 19.64 -0.48 -17.56
N TYR A 107 20.64 -1.26 -17.16
CA TYR A 107 22.03 -1.09 -17.62
C TYR A 107 22.52 -2.15 -18.62
N GLY A 108 21.78 -3.26 -18.80
CA GLY A 108 22.18 -4.36 -19.67
C GLY A 108 21.79 -4.20 -21.15
N TYR A 109 20.96 -3.19 -21.47
CA TYR A 109 20.49 -2.89 -22.82
C TYR A 109 20.61 -1.40 -23.15
N ASP A 110 20.83 -1.06 -24.42
CA ASP A 110 20.72 0.32 -24.93
C ASP A 110 19.23 0.71 -25.07
N SER A 111 18.52 0.89 -23.95
CA SER A 111 17.10 1.28 -23.94
C SER A 111 16.87 2.64 -23.29
N PRO A 112 16.36 3.65 -24.01
CA PRO A 112 15.71 4.81 -23.39
C PRO A 112 14.29 4.46 -22.95
N ILE A 113 13.85 4.99 -21.80
CA ILE A 113 12.46 4.90 -21.31
C ILE A 113 11.47 5.25 -22.44
N GLY A 114 10.63 4.26 -22.82
CA GLY A 114 9.59 4.39 -23.85
C GLY A 114 9.97 3.99 -25.28
N GLY A 115 11.17 3.45 -25.51
CA GLY A 115 11.58 2.83 -26.79
C GLY A 115 11.40 1.30 -26.79
N PRO A 116 11.34 0.65 -27.97
CA PRO A 116 11.39 -0.82 -28.03
C PRO A 116 12.79 -1.30 -27.65
N ALA A 117 12.87 -2.14 -26.63
CA ALA A 117 14.08 -2.87 -26.27
C ALA A 117 14.62 -3.59 -27.53
N THR A 118 15.88 -3.31 -27.88
CA THR A 118 16.56 -4.05 -28.94
C THR A 118 17.55 -4.99 -28.24
N PRO A 119 17.36 -6.33 -28.32
CA PRO A 119 18.26 -7.26 -27.65
C PRO A 119 19.72 -6.96 -28.01
N GLY A 120 20.56 -6.77 -27.00
CA GLY A 120 21.96 -6.44 -27.18
C GLY A 120 22.70 -7.54 -27.92
N VAL A 121 22.98 -7.33 -29.21
CA VAL A 121 24.09 -8.01 -29.88
C VAL A 121 25.37 -7.22 -29.58
N GLY A 122 26.00 -7.54 -28.45
CA GLY A 122 27.27 -6.93 -28.01
C GLY A 122 27.62 -7.29 -26.56
N THR A 123 28.91 -7.46 -26.25
CA THR A 123 29.46 -7.95 -24.97
C THR A 123 30.10 -6.82 -24.14
N ASN A 124 29.56 -5.60 -24.18
CA ASN A 124 30.26 -4.42 -23.64
C ASN A 124 29.57 -3.78 -22.41
N PHE A 125 28.46 -4.34 -21.92
CA PHE A 125 27.78 -3.85 -20.73
C PHE A 125 28.34 -4.48 -19.46
N PRO A 126 28.36 -3.75 -18.33
CA PRO A 126 28.73 -4.30 -17.03
C PRO A 126 27.94 -5.58 -16.72
N THR A 127 28.63 -6.55 -16.13
CA THR A 127 28.09 -7.81 -15.63
C THR A 127 28.75 -8.09 -14.29
N TRP A 128 28.03 -8.74 -13.37
CA TRP A 128 28.48 -8.91 -11.99
C TRP A 128 28.97 -10.31 -11.67
N ASN A 129 28.79 -11.27 -12.57
CA ASN A 129 29.33 -12.60 -12.42
C ASN A 129 30.87 -12.60 -12.24
N ASN A 130 31.40 -13.78 -11.95
CA ASN A 130 32.82 -13.97 -11.67
C ASN A 130 33.70 -14.00 -12.93
N GLU A 131 33.54 -13.01 -13.79
CA GLU A 131 34.14 -12.93 -15.12
C GLU A 131 35.67 -12.99 -15.08
N SER A 132 36.29 -12.42 -14.05
CA SER A 132 37.74 -12.47 -13.87
C SER A 132 38.27 -13.90 -13.69
N THR A 133 37.57 -14.80 -13.00
CA THR A 133 38.11 -16.15 -12.68
C THR A 133 37.98 -17.16 -13.82
N TYR A 134 37.07 -16.95 -14.79
CA TYR A 134 37.00 -17.79 -16.00
C TYR A 134 38.22 -17.57 -16.92
N ALA A 135 38.89 -16.43 -16.80
CA ALA A 135 40.14 -16.12 -17.49
C ALA A 135 41.33 -16.76 -16.78
N ASN A 136 41.39 -18.10 -16.78
CA ASN A 136 42.48 -18.97 -16.31
C ASN A 136 43.80 -18.24 -15.94
N GLY A 137 43.90 -17.75 -14.69
CA GLY A 137 45.04 -16.99 -14.19
C GLY A 137 44.84 -15.49 -13.90
N SER A 138 43.62 -14.95 -13.93
CA SER A 138 43.36 -13.60 -13.41
C SER A 138 43.71 -13.50 -11.93
N THR A 139 44.26 -12.34 -11.54
CA THR A 139 44.62 -11.98 -10.17
C THR A 139 43.92 -10.70 -9.73
N ASN A 140 42.86 -10.30 -10.44
CA ASN A 140 42.12 -9.08 -10.16
C ASN A 140 40.76 -9.46 -9.57
N ASP A 141 40.31 -8.69 -8.58
CA ASP A 141 38.94 -8.74 -8.10
C ASP A 141 37.97 -8.28 -9.21
N ASP A 142 36.73 -8.75 -9.15
CA ASP A 142 35.59 -8.17 -9.85
C ASP A 142 34.95 -7.08 -8.97
N GLY A 143 34.01 -6.30 -9.50
CA GLY A 143 33.41 -5.24 -8.71
C GLY A 143 32.58 -4.22 -9.48
N ILE A 144 31.96 -3.33 -8.73
CA ILE A 144 31.21 -2.18 -9.26
C ILE A 144 31.94 -0.91 -8.86
N ARG A 145 32.18 0.00 -9.80
CA ARG A 145 32.59 1.39 -9.49
C ARG A 145 31.62 2.40 -10.10
N LEU A 146 31.05 3.25 -9.24
CA LEU A 146 30.16 4.34 -9.61
C LEU A 146 30.95 5.64 -9.70
N GLU A 147 30.88 6.31 -10.86
CA GLU A 147 31.66 7.51 -11.15
C GLU A 147 30.77 8.59 -11.78
N THR A 148 30.88 9.82 -11.29
CA THR A 148 30.18 10.96 -11.91
C THR A 148 30.73 11.27 -13.31
N ALA A 149 29.96 12.00 -14.14
CA ALA A 149 30.43 12.50 -15.44
C ALA A 149 31.74 13.31 -15.39
N SER A 150 32.07 13.91 -14.25
CA SER A 150 33.32 14.67 -14.03
C SER A 150 34.52 13.81 -13.64
N GLY A 151 34.32 12.51 -13.42
CA GLY A 151 35.35 11.56 -13.03
C GLY A 151 35.55 11.41 -11.51
N THR A 152 34.64 11.93 -10.69
CA THR A 152 34.63 11.67 -9.25
C THR A 152 34.07 10.29 -9.00
N VAL A 153 34.87 9.40 -8.43
CA VAL A 153 34.40 8.10 -7.91
C VAL A 153 33.54 8.38 -6.67
N ILE A 154 32.29 7.94 -6.75
CA ILE A 154 31.32 8.09 -5.65
C ILE A 154 31.42 6.88 -4.73
N ASP A 155 31.50 5.69 -5.31
CA ASP A 155 31.65 4.45 -4.55
C ASP A 155 32.29 3.35 -5.39
N GLN A 156 32.91 2.39 -4.72
CA GLN A 156 33.49 1.20 -5.33
C GLN A 156 33.37 0.02 -4.38
N ILE A 157 32.98 -1.14 -4.90
CA ILE A 157 33.05 -2.41 -4.18
C ILE A 157 33.85 -3.41 -5.01
N LEU A 158 34.63 -4.27 -4.34
CA LEU A 158 35.44 -5.30 -4.97
C LEU A 158 35.19 -6.66 -4.31
N TYR A 159 35.03 -7.71 -5.10
CA TYR A 159 34.78 -9.09 -4.66
C TYR A 159 35.60 -10.09 -5.47
N GLY A 160 35.88 -11.25 -4.86
CA GLY A 160 36.89 -12.19 -5.37
C GLY A 160 36.60 -13.67 -5.09
N PHE A 161 35.38 -14.00 -4.64
CA PHE A 161 34.91 -15.37 -4.43
C PHE A 161 35.75 -16.24 -3.48
N GLY A 162 36.58 -15.64 -2.62
CA GLY A 162 37.44 -16.38 -1.70
C GLY A 162 38.64 -17.05 -2.35
N TYR A 163 38.97 -16.73 -3.61
CA TYR A 163 40.17 -17.22 -4.27
C TYR A 163 41.43 -16.63 -3.63
N ALA A 164 42.51 -17.42 -3.61
CA ALA A 164 43.75 -17.03 -2.96
C ALA A 164 44.36 -15.78 -3.61
N GLY A 165 44.50 -14.71 -2.83
CA GLY A 165 45.06 -13.43 -3.28
C GLY A 165 44.01 -12.41 -3.74
N LEU A 166 42.72 -12.76 -3.66
CA LEU A 166 41.57 -11.90 -3.97
C LEU A 166 40.73 -11.64 -2.72
N ASN A 167 39.70 -10.79 -2.86
CA ASN A 167 38.72 -10.55 -1.83
C ASN A 167 37.95 -11.82 -1.44
N ALA A 168 37.68 -11.94 -0.14
CA ALA A 168 37.18 -13.19 0.44
C ALA A 168 35.67 -13.42 0.27
N TRP A 169 34.96 -12.43 -0.29
CA TRP A 169 33.51 -12.44 -0.49
C TRP A 169 33.19 -12.39 -1.99
N PRO A 170 32.08 -13.01 -2.44
CA PRO A 170 31.40 -14.12 -1.78
C PRO A 170 32.38 -15.23 -1.33
N ALA A 171 32.00 -16.08 -0.38
CA ALA A 171 32.87 -17.19 -0.02
C ALA A 171 32.97 -18.21 -1.18
N MET A 172 34.08 -18.94 -1.29
CA MET A 172 34.21 -19.98 -2.31
C MET A 172 33.10 -21.05 -2.12
N GLY A 173 32.31 -21.28 -3.17
CA GLY A 173 31.14 -22.16 -3.10
C GLY A 173 29.90 -21.51 -2.48
N ALA A 174 29.83 -20.17 -2.47
CA ALA A 174 28.61 -19.42 -2.27
C ALA A 174 27.45 -19.99 -3.12
N ALA A 175 26.23 -19.82 -2.61
CA ALA A 175 25.05 -20.32 -3.29
C ALA A 175 24.83 -19.64 -4.64
N SER A 176 24.17 -20.40 -5.53
CA SER A 176 23.22 -19.89 -6.53
C SER A 176 22.40 -18.72 -6.03
N ASP A 177 21.76 -17.92 -6.88
CA ASP A 177 20.49 -17.22 -6.62
C ASP A 177 20.37 -16.29 -5.42
N VAL A 178 21.46 -16.04 -4.69
CA VAL A 178 21.49 -15.26 -3.46
C VAL A 178 22.28 -13.98 -3.69
N SER A 179 21.61 -12.84 -3.47
CA SER A 179 22.27 -11.55 -3.39
C SER A 179 23.07 -11.41 -2.11
N TYR A 180 24.05 -10.50 -2.15
CA TYR A 180 24.82 -10.09 -0.99
C TYR A 180 24.45 -8.65 -0.64
N GLN A 181 24.00 -8.44 0.59
CA GLN A 181 23.63 -7.14 1.12
C GLN A 181 24.68 -6.66 2.14
N LEU A 182 24.92 -5.35 2.16
CA LEU A 182 25.70 -4.68 3.18
C LEU A 182 24.93 -4.65 4.50
N ASP A 183 25.57 -5.03 5.61
CA ASP A 183 24.96 -4.97 6.93
C ASP A 183 24.43 -3.55 7.22
N ALA A 184 23.14 -3.45 7.55
CA ALA A 184 22.46 -2.17 7.79
C ALA A 184 23.07 -1.36 8.96
N ALA A 185 23.82 -1.99 9.85
CA ALA A 185 24.58 -1.30 10.90
C ALA A 185 25.79 -0.52 10.35
N THR A 186 26.11 -0.69 9.07
CA THR A 186 27.35 -0.25 8.43
C THR A 186 27.14 0.37 7.04
N LEU A 187 26.04 1.11 6.85
CA LEU A 187 25.67 1.80 5.60
C LEU A 187 26.54 3.05 5.33
N ASP A 188 27.85 2.85 5.13
CA ASP A 188 28.79 3.89 4.76
C ASP A 188 29.86 3.36 3.77
N SER A 189 30.47 4.29 3.05
CA SER A 189 31.40 4.00 1.94
C SER A 189 32.78 3.48 2.37
N ALA A 190 33.06 3.36 3.67
CA ALA A 190 34.29 2.73 4.16
C ALA A 190 34.00 1.32 4.66
N SER A 191 32.81 1.11 5.19
CA SER A 191 32.32 -0.17 5.65
C SER A 191 31.93 -1.10 4.51
N ASN A 192 31.43 -0.57 3.40
CA ASN A 192 31.11 -1.37 2.20
C ASN A 192 32.36 -1.88 1.45
N ASP A 193 33.55 -1.40 1.78
CA ASP A 193 34.83 -1.96 1.34
C ASP A 193 35.29 -3.17 2.18
N VAL A 194 34.59 -3.48 3.27
CA VAL A 194 34.97 -4.55 4.20
C VAL A 194 34.16 -5.81 3.91
N ALA A 195 34.83 -6.84 3.39
CA ALA A 195 34.22 -8.13 3.04
C ALA A 195 33.33 -8.76 4.12
N ALA A 196 33.65 -8.54 5.41
CA ALA A 196 32.88 -9.10 6.53
C ALA A 196 31.50 -8.44 6.73
N ASN A 197 31.27 -7.27 6.12
CA ASN A 197 30.00 -6.55 6.20
C ASN A 197 29.03 -6.96 5.08
N TRP A 198 29.49 -7.74 4.09
CA TRP A 198 28.65 -8.26 3.02
C TRP A 198 28.12 -9.65 3.40
N LEU A 199 26.82 -9.74 3.55
CA LEU A 199 26.13 -10.89 4.10
C LEU A 199 25.10 -11.40 3.09
N PRO A 200 24.94 -12.73 2.93
CA PRO A 200 23.94 -13.27 2.02
C PRO A 200 22.54 -12.86 2.49
N SER A 201 21.68 -12.50 1.55
CA SER A 201 20.27 -12.30 1.84
C SER A 201 19.58 -13.62 2.18
N THR A 202 18.42 -13.51 2.82
CA THR A 202 17.54 -14.64 3.14
C THR A 202 16.10 -14.40 2.70
N ALA A 203 15.80 -13.23 2.13
CA ALA A 203 14.47 -12.86 1.67
C ALA A 203 14.24 -13.48 0.29
N ILE A 204 13.14 -14.19 0.07
CA ILE A 204 12.78 -14.63 -1.28
C ILE A 204 12.07 -13.48 -1.99
N TYR A 205 12.41 -13.21 -3.25
CA TYR A 205 11.72 -12.22 -4.07
C TYR A 205 11.33 -12.79 -5.44
N GLY A 206 10.32 -12.15 -6.03
CA GLY A 206 9.85 -12.40 -7.39
C GLY A 206 9.38 -13.83 -7.66
N THR A 207 9.15 -14.17 -8.93
CA THR A 207 8.50 -15.44 -9.30
C THR A 207 9.44 -16.64 -9.35
N ASP A 208 10.75 -16.38 -9.43
CA ASP A 208 11.76 -17.40 -9.69
C ASP A 208 12.43 -17.92 -8.41
N MET A 209 11.90 -17.50 -7.25
CA MET A 209 12.41 -17.82 -5.91
C MET A 209 13.86 -17.42 -5.68
N MET A 210 14.31 -16.34 -6.32
CA MET A 210 15.61 -15.75 -6.03
C MET A 210 15.63 -15.20 -4.61
N VAL A 211 16.83 -15.05 -4.05
CA VAL A 211 17.01 -14.61 -2.67
C VAL A 211 17.71 -13.25 -2.66
N GLY A 212 17.04 -12.23 -2.13
CA GLY A 212 17.47 -10.85 -2.15
C GLY A 212 16.38 -9.87 -1.72
N THR A 213 16.78 -8.63 -1.50
CA THR A 213 15.92 -7.56 -0.99
C THR A 213 15.80 -6.37 -1.97
N PRO A 214 15.64 -6.58 -3.30
CA PRO A 214 15.76 -5.49 -4.28
C PRO A 214 14.78 -4.34 -4.01
N GLY A 215 15.34 -3.20 -3.63
CA GLY A 215 14.66 -1.91 -3.41
C GLY A 215 14.11 -1.77 -2.00
N THR A 216 14.42 -2.71 -1.13
CA THR A 216 14.02 -2.71 0.28
C THR A 216 15.24 -2.46 1.15
N ALA A 217 15.05 -1.97 2.37
CA ALA A 217 16.18 -1.69 3.23
C ALA A 217 16.94 -2.97 3.60
N ASN A 218 18.27 -2.88 3.68
CA ASN A 218 19.10 -3.97 4.20
C ASN A 218 18.80 -4.26 5.68
N SER A 219 19.27 -5.42 6.15
CA SER A 219 19.13 -5.87 7.52
C SER A 219 20.45 -5.92 8.28
N ASN A 220 20.34 -5.76 9.60
CA ASN A 220 21.46 -6.03 10.51
C ASN A 220 21.81 -7.52 10.46
N SER A 221 23.10 -7.85 10.36
CA SER A 221 23.58 -9.24 10.26
C SER A 221 23.10 -10.01 9.02
N GLY A 222 22.63 -9.30 7.99
CA GLY A 222 22.09 -9.87 6.76
C GLY A 222 20.65 -10.37 6.91
N GLY A 223 19.98 -10.59 5.79
CA GLY A 223 18.61 -11.13 5.74
C GLY A 223 17.51 -10.09 5.47
N THR A 224 16.26 -10.46 5.71
CA THR A 224 15.08 -9.59 5.54
C THR A 224 14.89 -8.69 6.76
N PRO A 225 14.52 -7.39 6.61
CA PRO A 225 14.22 -6.56 7.77
C PRO A 225 13.15 -7.25 8.61
N ALA A 226 13.40 -7.37 9.91
CA ALA A 226 12.44 -7.99 10.80
C ALA A 226 11.20 -7.10 10.89
N LEU A 227 10.17 -7.48 10.15
CA LEU A 227 8.89 -6.80 10.12
C LEU A 227 8.20 -6.95 11.48
N GLY A 228 7.72 -5.82 12.00
CA GLY A 228 6.97 -5.73 13.25
C GLY A 228 5.49 -5.47 13.01
N ALA A 229 4.70 -5.72 14.05
CA ALA A 229 3.29 -5.33 14.06
C ALA A 229 3.15 -3.82 13.79
N GLY A 230 2.31 -3.47 12.82
CA GLY A 230 2.05 -2.09 12.39
C GLY A 230 2.99 -1.52 11.32
N ASP A 231 3.98 -2.28 10.82
CA ASP A 231 4.77 -1.85 9.65
C ASP A 231 3.90 -1.76 8.39
N ILE A 232 2.90 -2.65 8.30
CA ILE A 232 1.77 -2.58 7.37
C ILE A 232 0.50 -2.51 8.21
N VAL A 233 -0.44 -1.62 7.88
CA VAL A 233 -1.71 -1.45 8.58
C VAL A 233 -2.86 -1.50 7.58
N ILE A 234 -3.91 -2.26 7.88
CA ILE A 234 -5.15 -2.38 7.12
C ILE A 234 -5.98 -1.11 7.33
N THR A 235 -6.31 -0.44 6.23
CA THR A 235 -6.94 0.89 6.24
C THR A 235 -8.31 0.91 5.58
N GLU A 236 -8.65 -0.07 4.75
CA GLU A 236 -9.95 -0.12 4.07
C GLU A 236 -10.40 -1.57 3.90
N LEU A 237 -11.71 -1.82 4.05
CA LEU A 237 -12.30 -3.15 3.86
C LEU A 237 -13.62 -3.03 3.07
N MET A 238 -13.74 -3.77 1.97
CA MET A 238 -14.99 -3.96 1.22
C MET A 238 -15.54 -5.36 1.50
N ILE A 239 -16.49 -5.42 2.43
CA ILE A 239 -17.04 -6.67 2.98
C ILE A 239 -18.44 -7.02 2.46
N ASP A 240 -19.15 -6.05 1.87
CA ASP A 240 -20.49 -6.21 1.32
C ASP A 240 -20.60 -5.39 0.02
N PRO A 241 -19.99 -5.83 -1.09
CA PRO A 241 -20.00 -5.08 -2.35
C PRO A 241 -21.34 -5.21 -3.08
N ASN A 242 -21.75 -4.14 -3.79
CA ASN A 242 -22.90 -4.20 -4.69
C ASN A 242 -22.64 -5.19 -5.85
N GLY A 243 -23.53 -6.17 -6.02
CA GLY A 243 -23.54 -7.08 -7.16
C GLY A 243 -23.06 -8.50 -6.81
N SER A 244 -22.08 -9.01 -7.56
CA SER A 244 -21.46 -10.32 -7.27
C SER A 244 -20.47 -10.15 -6.13
N GLU A 245 -20.73 -10.80 -5.00
CA GLU A 245 -19.92 -10.62 -3.78
C GLU A 245 -18.52 -11.21 -3.92
N ASP A 246 -18.42 -12.43 -4.49
CA ASP A 246 -17.18 -13.20 -4.52
C ASP A 246 -16.00 -12.47 -5.20
N GLU A 247 -16.25 -11.70 -6.25
CA GLU A 247 -15.20 -11.08 -7.09
C GLU A 247 -14.88 -9.62 -6.74
N ARG A 248 -15.60 -9.03 -5.78
CA ARG A 248 -15.58 -7.58 -5.49
C ARG A 248 -15.11 -7.23 -4.09
N GLU A 249 -14.82 -8.23 -3.27
CA GLU A 249 -14.15 -8.01 -2.00
C GLU A 249 -12.72 -7.51 -2.22
N TYR A 250 -12.31 -6.58 -1.37
CA TYR A 250 -10.93 -6.11 -1.30
C TYR A 250 -10.63 -5.60 0.10
N PHE A 251 -9.34 -5.50 0.38
CA PHE A 251 -8.83 -4.71 1.48
C PHE A 251 -7.67 -3.84 1.00
N GLU A 252 -7.46 -2.74 1.69
CA GLU A 252 -6.34 -1.84 1.48
C GLU A 252 -5.42 -1.88 2.69
N VAL A 253 -4.12 -1.81 2.41
CA VAL A 253 -3.09 -1.66 3.42
C VAL A 253 -2.25 -0.40 3.18
N TYR A 254 -1.68 0.14 4.24
CA TYR A 254 -0.75 1.26 4.25
C TYR A 254 0.58 0.86 4.88
N ASN A 255 1.69 1.17 4.22
CA ASN A 255 3.04 0.98 4.76
C ASN A 255 3.47 2.18 5.60
N THR A 256 3.64 1.96 6.91
CA THR A 256 4.00 3.00 7.89
C THR A 256 5.49 3.31 7.93
N THR A 257 6.30 2.51 7.25
CA THR A 257 7.76 2.60 7.27
C THR A 257 8.30 3.55 6.19
N ALA A 258 9.59 3.89 6.32
CA ALA A 258 10.29 4.73 5.35
C ALA A 258 10.87 3.96 4.15
N ALA A 259 10.71 2.63 4.10
CA ALA A 259 11.16 1.77 3.02
C ALA A 259 9.98 1.03 2.39
N SER A 260 10.09 0.59 1.13
CA SER A 260 9.08 -0.30 0.58
C SER A 260 9.15 -1.68 1.23
N ILE A 261 7.98 -2.34 1.33
CA ILE A 261 7.85 -3.70 1.87
C ILE A 261 7.24 -4.56 0.77
N ASP A 262 7.89 -5.68 0.44
CA ASP A 262 7.30 -6.72 -0.41
C ASP A 262 6.53 -7.71 0.46
N LEU A 263 5.24 -7.93 0.14
CA LEU A 263 4.37 -8.86 0.85
C LEU A 263 4.50 -10.31 0.36
N MET A 264 5.39 -10.61 -0.60
CA MET A 264 5.60 -11.99 -1.06
C MET A 264 5.93 -12.94 0.11
N GLY A 265 5.31 -14.11 0.10
CA GLY A 265 5.39 -15.12 1.15
C GLY A 265 4.55 -14.80 2.40
N TRP A 266 3.92 -13.63 2.49
CA TRP A 266 2.97 -13.34 3.56
C TRP A 266 1.68 -14.12 3.32
N THR A 267 0.94 -14.36 4.40
CA THR A 267 -0.35 -15.04 4.37
C THR A 267 -1.46 -14.05 4.71
N ILE A 268 -2.45 -13.98 3.82
CA ILE A 268 -3.75 -13.36 4.05
C ILE A 268 -4.61 -14.40 4.74
N VAL A 269 -5.04 -14.13 5.97
CA VAL A 269 -5.84 -15.04 6.78
C VAL A 269 -7.24 -14.45 6.93
N ASP A 270 -8.25 -15.21 6.53
CA ASP A 270 -9.63 -14.98 6.96
C ASP A 270 -9.71 -15.33 8.45
N ALA A 271 -9.91 -14.31 9.28
CA ALA A 271 -9.93 -14.41 10.74
C ALA A 271 -11.25 -14.95 11.29
N SER A 272 -12.14 -15.46 10.43
CA SER A 272 -13.38 -16.12 10.83
C SER A 272 -13.18 -17.57 11.28
N SER A 273 -14.30 -18.22 11.65
CA SER A 273 -14.34 -19.66 11.94
C SER A 273 -13.98 -20.53 10.73
N SER A 274 -13.97 -19.97 9.50
CA SER A 274 -13.55 -20.65 8.28
C SER A 274 -12.05 -20.99 8.31
N GLY A 275 -11.23 -20.10 8.89
CA GLY A 275 -9.77 -20.19 8.91
C GLY A 275 -9.13 -20.29 7.52
N ARG A 276 -9.82 -19.83 6.46
CA ARG A 276 -9.28 -19.82 5.10
C ARG A 276 -8.05 -18.92 5.03
N ALA A 277 -7.11 -19.26 4.18
CA ALA A 277 -5.85 -18.54 4.08
C ALA A 277 -5.28 -18.62 2.68
N HIS A 278 -4.61 -17.55 2.26
CA HIS A 278 -3.95 -17.46 0.96
C HIS A 278 -2.56 -16.87 1.11
N GLU A 279 -1.57 -17.55 0.54
CA GLU A 279 -0.19 -17.05 0.48
C GLU A 279 -0.04 -16.07 -0.69
N ILE A 280 0.65 -14.96 -0.46
CA ILE A 280 1.03 -14.01 -1.48
C ILE A 280 2.23 -14.60 -2.24
N ILE A 281 1.98 -15.18 -3.40
CA ILE A 281 3.00 -15.94 -4.16
C ILE A 281 3.72 -15.11 -5.23
N LEU A 282 3.37 -13.84 -5.37
CA LEU A 282 3.99 -12.89 -6.32
C LEU A 282 4.51 -11.68 -5.55
N SER A 283 5.60 -11.08 -6.05
CA SER A 283 6.10 -9.80 -5.53
C SER A 283 4.97 -8.76 -5.53
N THR A 284 4.69 -8.25 -4.34
CA THR A 284 3.61 -7.29 -4.05
C THR A 284 4.21 -6.19 -3.19
N VAL A 285 4.80 -5.20 -3.85
CA VAL A 285 5.52 -4.11 -3.19
C VAL A 285 4.55 -3.03 -2.74
N VAL A 286 4.51 -2.75 -1.43
CA VAL A 286 3.87 -1.58 -0.85
C VAL A 286 4.93 -0.50 -0.64
N PRO A 287 4.93 0.60 -1.44
CA PRO A 287 5.94 1.64 -1.31
C PRO A 287 5.91 2.30 0.08
N ALA A 288 7.03 2.89 0.51
CA ALA A 288 7.11 3.62 1.76
C ALA A 288 6.01 4.69 1.85
N ASN A 289 5.31 4.77 2.99
CA ASN A 289 4.25 5.76 3.22
C ASN A 289 3.18 5.80 2.11
N SER A 290 2.81 4.64 1.58
CA SER A 290 1.82 4.49 0.50
C SER A 290 0.88 3.32 0.73
N TYR A 291 -0.18 3.30 -0.08
CA TYR A 291 -1.26 2.32 -0.04
C TYR A 291 -1.06 1.22 -1.08
N ALA A 292 -1.59 0.04 -0.81
CA ALA A 292 -1.73 -1.06 -1.77
C ALA A 292 -3.08 -1.76 -1.57
N VAL A 293 -3.74 -2.09 -2.68
CA VAL A 293 -5.06 -2.76 -2.69
C VAL A 293 -4.87 -4.22 -3.04
N LEU A 294 -5.37 -5.11 -2.18
CA LEU A 294 -5.43 -6.54 -2.42
C LEU A 294 -6.89 -6.92 -2.64
N ALA A 295 -7.20 -7.51 -3.79
CA ALA A 295 -8.58 -7.74 -4.22
C ALA A 295 -8.81 -9.18 -4.64
N ALA A 296 -10.05 -9.63 -4.54
CA ALA A 296 -10.46 -10.95 -5.00
C ALA A 296 -10.18 -11.14 -6.50
N SER A 297 -10.39 -10.10 -7.32
CA SER A 297 -10.05 -10.09 -8.74
C SER A 297 -9.23 -8.86 -9.15
N GLY A 298 -8.20 -9.06 -9.97
CA GLY A 298 -7.46 -7.99 -10.65
C GLY A 298 -8.19 -7.43 -11.89
N ASP A 299 -9.24 -8.09 -12.37
CA ASP A 299 -10.01 -7.64 -13.53
C ASP A 299 -10.98 -6.52 -13.13
N ALA A 300 -10.69 -5.30 -13.59
CA ALA A 300 -11.50 -4.10 -13.34
C ALA A 300 -12.98 -4.24 -13.79
N THR A 301 -13.29 -5.17 -14.70
CA THR A 301 -14.66 -5.44 -15.13
C THR A 301 -15.44 -6.32 -14.16
N LEU A 302 -14.76 -7.10 -13.33
CA LEU A 302 -15.34 -7.97 -12.32
C LEU A 302 -15.34 -7.29 -10.95
N ASN A 303 -14.23 -6.70 -10.53
CA ASN A 303 -14.00 -6.16 -9.18
C ASN A 303 -14.69 -4.80 -8.87
N GLY A 304 -15.64 -4.38 -9.71
CA GLY A 304 -16.35 -3.10 -9.51
C GLY A 304 -15.65 -1.88 -10.11
N GLY A 305 -14.43 -2.02 -10.63
CA GLY A 305 -13.66 -0.96 -11.28
C GLY A 305 -12.55 -0.39 -10.40
N ILE A 306 -11.92 -1.22 -9.56
CA ILE A 306 -10.76 -0.85 -8.76
C ILE A 306 -9.64 -0.40 -9.72
N PRO A 307 -9.09 0.82 -9.56
CA PRO A 307 -8.20 1.42 -10.56
C PRO A 307 -6.81 0.75 -10.63
N ALA A 308 -6.30 0.25 -9.50
CA ALA A 308 -5.03 -0.45 -9.41
C ALA A 308 -5.10 -1.51 -8.29
N VAL A 309 -5.02 -2.78 -8.68
CA VAL A 309 -4.92 -3.91 -7.73
C VAL A 309 -3.45 -4.30 -7.64
N ALA A 310 -2.90 -4.26 -6.43
CA ALA A 310 -1.52 -4.65 -6.16
C ALA A 310 -1.35 -6.18 -6.16
N TYR A 311 -2.35 -6.90 -5.66
CA TYR A 311 -2.37 -8.37 -5.66
C TYR A 311 -3.78 -8.94 -5.78
N GLU A 312 -3.93 -9.94 -6.64
CA GLU A 312 -5.16 -10.71 -6.79
C GLU A 312 -5.08 -11.98 -5.93
N TYR A 313 -5.89 -12.07 -4.87
CA TYR A 313 -5.90 -13.24 -3.99
C TYR A 313 -6.85 -14.35 -4.46
N GLY A 314 -7.78 -14.05 -5.38
CA GLY A 314 -8.67 -15.04 -6.00
C GLY A 314 -10.04 -15.17 -5.32
N PHE A 315 -10.95 -15.83 -6.02
CA PHE A 315 -12.32 -16.10 -5.59
C PHE A 315 -12.82 -17.42 -6.22
N ASP A 316 -13.87 -18.00 -5.64
CA ASP A 316 -14.48 -19.20 -6.20
C ASP A 316 -15.46 -18.85 -7.33
N SER A 317 -15.33 -19.53 -8.49
CA SER A 317 -16.24 -19.38 -9.63
C SER A 317 -17.28 -20.52 -9.68
N PRO A 318 -18.53 -20.30 -10.14
CA PRO A 318 -18.93 -19.19 -11.01
C PRO A 318 -20.01 -18.25 -10.45
N PRO A 319 -20.10 -17.02 -11.01
CA PRO A 319 -21.17 -16.07 -10.70
C PRO A 319 -22.54 -16.71 -10.98
N GLY A 320 -23.32 -16.95 -9.93
CA GLY A 320 -24.68 -17.52 -10.02
C GLY A 320 -24.77 -19.03 -10.30
N GLY A 321 -23.71 -19.82 -10.07
CA GLY A 321 -23.77 -21.29 -10.11
C GLY A 321 -24.15 -21.92 -8.78
N THR A 322 -24.86 -23.06 -8.80
CA THR A 322 -25.10 -23.84 -7.58
C THR A 322 -23.78 -24.37 -7.02
N ALA A 323 -23.48 -24.07 -5.75
CA ALA A 323 -22.36 -24.63 -5.00
C ALA A 323 -22.22 -26.12 -5.32
N THR A 324 -21.06 -26.53 -5.83
CA THR A 324 -20.76 -27.95 -6.06
C THR A 324 -20.05 -28.46 -4.80
N PRO A 325 -20.67 -29.32 -3.98
CA PRO A 325 -20.02 -29.82 -2.79
C PRO A 325 -18.78 -30.64 -3.16
N GLY A 326 -17.60 -30.24 -2.69
CA GLY A 326 -16.37 -31.02 -2.81
C GLY A 326 -15.35 -30.58 -3.88
N VAL A 327 -15.43 -29.37 -4.41
CA VAL A 327 -14.33 -28.67 -5.11
C VAL A 327 -13.94 -27.47 -4.25
N GLY A 328 -12.71 -27.46 -3.74
CA GLY A 328 -12.30 -26.77 -2.51
C GLY A 328 -12.34 -25.23 -2.56
N SER A 329 -12.90 -24.66 -1.50
CA SER A 329 -13.14 -23.24 -1.21
C SER A 329 -12.08 -22.68 -0.25
N ASN A 330 -10.86 -22.43 -0.73
CA ASN A 330 -9.73 -22.11 0.15
C ASN A 330 -9.31 -20.63 0.15
N PHE A 331 -9.90 -19.78 -0.70
CA PHE A 331 -9.57 -18.35 -0.70
C PHE A 331 -10.22 -17.62 0.48
N PRO A 332 -9.52 -16.66 1.13
CA PRO A 332 -10.11 -15.79 2.14
C PRO A 332 -11.39 -15.14 1.64
N ARG A 333 -12.41 -15.09 2.50
CA ARG A 333 -13.62 -14.29 2.27
C ARG A 333 -13.80 -13.36 3.45
N PHE A 334 -14.12 -12.11 3.17
CA PHE A 334 -14.24 -11.08 4.20
C PHE A 334 -15.69 -10.64 4.41
N ASN A 335 -16.65 -11.24 3.72
CA ASN A 335 -18.07 -11.08 4.02
C ASN A 335 -18.47 -11.71 5.38
N ASN A 336 -19.77 -11.73 5.65
CA ASN A 336 -20.38 -12.21 6.88
C ASN A 336 -20.64 -13.72 6.90
N GLU A 337 -19.84 -14.54 6.19
CA GLU A 337 -20.12 -15.98 6.03
C GLU A 337 -20.16 -16.72 7.39
N SER A 338 -19.47 -16.22 8.43
CA SER A 338 -19.53 -16.82 9.78
C SER A 338 -20.41 -16.09 10.79
N SER A 339 -20.70 -14.79 10.64
CA SER A 339 -21.58 -14.03 11.55
C SER A 339 -23.07 -14.02 11.16
N PHE A 340 -23.48 -14.78 10.14
CA PHE A 340 -24.88 -14.88 9.72
C PHE A 340 -25.66 -15.95 10.52
N ASP A 341 -26.34 -15.52 11.59
CA ASP A 341 -27.37 -16.23 12.39
C ASP A 341 -27.66 -17.68 11.96
N ASP A 342 -26.93 -18.63 12.55
CA ASP A 342 -27.18 -20.08 12.44
C ASP A 342 -28.37 -20.54 13.32
N GLY A 343 -29.12 -19.59 13.89
CA GLY A 343 -30.21 -19.83 14.83
C GLY A 343 -29.76 -20.05 16.27
N THR A 344 -28.48 -19.81 16.60
CA THR A 344 -27.98 -19.88 17.97
C THR A 344 -27.87 -18.48 18.60
N PRO A 345 -28.47 -18.23 19.79
CA PRO A 345 -28.49 -16.90 20.41
C PRO A 345 -27.15 -16.40 20.98
N ASN A 346 -26.03 -17.05 20.66
CA ASN A 346 -24.71 -16.80 21.25
C ASN A 346 -23.60 -16.87 20.16
N ASP A 347 -23.86 -16.36 18.96
CA ASP A 347 -22.88 -16.29 17.87
C ASP A 347 -21.81 -15.24 18.17
N ASN A 348 -20.83 -15.64 18.98
CA ASN A 348 -19.54 -14.93 19.08
C ASN A 348 -18.65 -15.22 17.86
N GLU A 349 -19.25 -15.41 16.69
CA GLU A 349 -18.54 -15.70 15.44
C GLU A 349 -18.09 -14.37 14.85
N ILE A 350 -16.81 -14.08 15.07
CA ILE A 350 -16.12 -12.92 14.50
C ILE A 350 -15.75 -13.23 13.05
N ASP A 351 -15.85 -12.24 12.19
CA ASP A 351 -15.22 -12.24 10.87
C ASP A 351 -14.02 -11.28 10.90
N GLY A 352 -13.16 -11.35 9.89
CA GLY A 352 -12.03 -10.42 9.85
C GLY A 352 -10.92 -10.85 8.91
N ILE A 353 -9.86 -10.07 8.96
CA ILE A 353 -8.62 -10.30 8.22
C ILE A 353 -7.43 -10.24 9.18
N ALA A 354 -6.45 -11.09 8.96
CA ALA A 354 -5.12 -10.96 9.53
C ALA A 354 -4.05 -11.11 8.46
N LEU A 355 -2.99 -10.31 8.57
CA LEU A 355 -1.81 -10.38 7.71
C LEU A 355 -0.64 -10.94 8.50
N VAL A 356 -0.11 -12.06 8.05
CA VAL A 356 1.02 -12.75 8.70
C VAL A 356 2.21 -12.73 7.75
N SER A 357 3.34 -12.21 8.22
CA SER A 357 4.57 -12.18 7.42
C SER A 357 5.08 -13.59 7.08
N ALA A 358 5.97 -13.68 6.10
CA ALA A 358 6.65 -14.93 5.74
C ALA A 358 7.40 -15.59 6.92
N SER A 359 7.81 -14.81 7.94
CA SER A 359 8.44 -15.32 9.16
C SER A 359 7.45 -15.84 10.21
N GLY A 360 6.14 -15.75 9.95
CA GLY A 360 5.08 -16.13 10.88
C GLY A 360 4.72 -15.05 11.91
N THR A 361 5.14 -13.80 11.70
CA THR A 361 4.77 -12.67 12.57
C THR A 361 3.45 -12.09 12.10
N GLU A 362 2.44 -12.01 12.97
CA GLU A 362 1.22 -11.24 12.66
C GLU A 362 1.57 -9.75 12.64
N ILE A 363 1.35 -9.12 11.48
CA ILE A 363 1.68 -7.72 11.22
C ILE A 363 0.52 -6.82 11.55
N ASP A 364 -0.69 -7.25 11.19
CA ASP A 364 -1.91 -6.53 11.51
C ASP A 364 -3.12 -7.47 11.47
N ARG A 365 -4.20 -7.07 12.13
CA ARG A 365 -5.47 -7.78 12.21
C ARG A 365 -6.59 -6.76 12.28
N VAL A 366 -7.72 -7.06 11.67
CA VAL A 366 -8.96 -6.32 11.85
C VAL A 366 -10.09 -7.34 11.96
N GLU A 367 -10.71 -7.39 13.13
CA GLU A 367 -11.82 -8.30 13.44
C GLU A 367 -13.11 -7.53 13.67
N TYR A 368 -14.23 -8.09 13.22
CA TYR A 368 -15.52 -7.43 13.25
C TYR A 368 -16.70 -8.42 13.39
N ASP A 369 -17.84 -7.91 13.83
CA ASP A 369 -19.07 -8.67 14.08
C ASP A 369 -20.29 -7.85 13.64
N TYR A 370 -21.22 -8.47 12.91
CA TYR A 370 -22.45 -7.89 12.37
C TYR A 370 -23.54 -7.63 13.44
N GLY A 371 -23.14 -7.05 14.57
CA GLY A 371 -24.04 -6.38 15.51
C GLY A 371 -24.80 -7.28 16.49
N TYR A 372 -24.48 -8.57 16.60
CA TYR A 372 -25.10 -9.49 17.58
C TYR A 372 -24.28 -9.67 18.87
N GLY A 373 -22.96 -9.38 18.85
CA GLY A 373 -22.05 -9.49 19.99
C GLY A 373 -21.50 -8.16 20.56
N THR A 374 -20.46 -8.28 21.39
CA THR A 374 -19.86 -7.17 22.18
C THR A 374 -18.34 -6.95 21.99
N MET A 375 -17.69 -7.53 20.98
CA MET A 375 -16.27 -7.25 20.63
C MET A 375 -15.95 -7.65 19.17
N PRO A 376 -14.87 -7.14 18.53
CA PRO A 376 -14.01 -5.99 18.90
C PRO A 376 -14.35 -4.70 18.12
N ILE A 377 -14.67 -4.79 16.83
CA ILE A 377 -15.35 -3.75 16.07
C ILE A 377 -16.84 -4.11 16.05
N GLY A 378 -17.59 -3.54 16.99
CA GLY A 378 -19.05 -3.62 16.92
C GLY A 378 -19.49 -2.78 15.73
N PHE A 379 -19.90 -3.42 14.65
CA PHE A 379 -20.52 -2.71 13.53
C PHE A 379 -21.85 -2.10 13.98
N PRO A 380 -22.05 -0.79 13.77
CA PRO A 380 -23.28 -0.30 13.19
C PRO A 380 -22.97 -0.02 11.71
N MET A 381 -23.87 -0.22 10.77
CA MET A 381 -25.26 0.19 10.85
C MET A 381 -26.14 -0.82 10.11
N MET A 382 -27.24 -1.26 10.72
CA MET A 382 -28.37 -1.91 10.03
C MET A 382 -29.03 -1.04 8.93
N ALA A 383 -28.33 0.00 8.46
CA ALA A 383 -28.74 1.00 7.48
C ALA A 383 -27.71 1.19 6.34
N PHE A 384 -26.60 0.46 6.33
CA PHE A 384 -25.72 0.46 5.17
C PHE A 384 -26.35 -0.45 4.10
N SER A 385 -26.99 0.16 3.09
CA SER A 385 -27.32 -0.59 1.88
C SER A 385 -25.99 -0.98 1.25
N GLY A 386 -25.76 -2.26 0.97
CA GLY A 386 -24.50 -2.78 0.45
C GLY A 386 -23.84 -1.93 -0.64
N GLY A 387 -22.54 -2.15 -0.80
CA GLY A 387 -21.69 -1.57 -1.83
C GLY A 387 -20.81 -0.42 -1.40
N GLY A 388 -20.46 -0.30 -0.13
CA GLY A 388 -19.43 0.63 0.31
C GLY A 388 -18.44 -0.01 1.27
N SER A 389 -17.18 0.38 1.18
CA SER A 389 -16.15 -0.01 2.12
C SER A 389 -16.28 0.72 3.45
N ILE A 390 -15.58 0.18 4.45
CA ILE A 390 -15.25 0.88 5.70
C ILE A 390 -13.81 1.36 5.61
N GLU A 391 -13.57 2.57 6.08
CA GLU A 391 -12.31 3.29 5.94
C GLU A 391 -11.77 3.70 7.31
N SER A 392 -10.46 3.56 7.50
CA SER A 392 -9.72 4.00 8.67
C SER A 392 -8.59 4.98 8.32
N ASN A 393 -8.43 6.03 9.12
CA ASN A 393 -7.35 7.00 8.99
C ASN A 393 -6.33 6.92 10.14
N THR A 394 -6.34 5.81 10.90
CA THR A 394 -5.27 5.52 11.86
C THR A 394 -4.28 4.53 11.25
N PHE A 395 -3.00 4.79 11.49
CA PHE A 395 -1.88 3.94 11.05
C PHE A 395 -1.21 3.27 12.27
N ASP A 396 -1.95 3.13 13.36
CA ASP A 396 -1.52 2.41 14.56
C ASP A 396 -2.29 1.09 14.64
N VAL A 397 -1.52 0.01 14.73
CA VAL A 397 -1.96 -1.40 14.72
C VAL A 397 -2.89 -1.80 15.87
N ASN A 398 -2.96 -1.01 16.95
CA ASN A 398 -3.93 -1.30 18.02
C ASN A 398 -5.13 -0.35 17.96
N ALA A 399 -4.97 0.80 17.30
CA ALA A 399 -6.05 1.76 17.15
C ALA A 399 -7.00 1.37 16.03
N ASN A 400 -6.52 0.76 14.94
CA ASN A 400 -7.36 0.20 13.88
C ASN A 400 -8.17 -1.03 14.35
N ASP A 401 -7.86 -1.64 15.49
CA ASP A 401 -8.70 -2.66 16.12
C ASP A 401 -9.97 -2.12 16.78
N LEU A 402 -10.09 -0.79 16.94
CA LEU A 402 -11.19 -0.16 17.65
C LEU A 402 -12.29 0.28 16.69
N ALA A 403 -13.55 0.01 17.03
CA ALA A 403 -14.71 0.47 16.25
C ALA A 403 -14.70 1.98 15.95
N THR A 404 -14.14 2.79 16.85
CA THR A 404 -14.04 4.26 16.69
C THR A 404 -13.07 4.70 15.59
N ALA A 405 -12.23 3.80 15.07
CA ALA A 405 -11.28 4.08 14.01
C ALA A 405 -11.86 3.92 12.61
N TRP A 406 -13.06 3.36 12.47
CA TRP A 406 -13.66 3.02 11.19
C TRP A 406 -14.89 3.88 10.90
N THR A 407 -15.01 4.32 9.66
CA THR A 407 -16.16 5.05 9.16
C THR A 407 -16.55 4.53 7.78
N ALA A 408 -17.83 4.52 7.45
CA ALA A 408 -18.26 4.14 6.12
C ALA A 408 -17.76 5.11 5.04
N ALA A 409 -17.34 4.56 3.92
CA ALA A 409 -16.92 5.30 2.74
C ALA A 409 -18.07 6.17 2.18
N THR A 410 -17.69 7.32 1.61
CA THR A 410 -18.65 8.23 0.95
C THR A 410 -18.24 8.61 -0.47
N ALA A 411 -16.96 8.41 -0.83
CA ALA A 411 -16.49 8.62 -2.18
C ALA A 411 -16.95 7.46 -3.07
N THR A 412 -17.39 7.75 -4.29
CA THR A 412 -17.70 6.71 -5.27
C THR A 412 -16.46 6.30 -6.06
N PHE A 413 -16.28 5.02 -6.33
CA PHE A 413 -15.26 4.52 -7.26
C PHE A 413 -15.84 3.61 -8.34
N GLY A 414 -15.03 3.38 -9.37
CA GLY A 414 -15.34 2.43 -10.44
C GLY A 414 -16.62 2.73 -11.21
N THR A 415 -17.24 1.67 -11.76
CA THR A 415 -18.47 1.77 -12.56
C THR A 415 -19.70 1.18 -11.88
N ALA A 416 -19.53 0.54 -10.73
CA ALA A 416 -20.57 -0.22 -10.02
C ALA A 416 -21.36 0.60 -8.99
N SER A 417 -21.19 1.93 -8.94
CA SER A 417 -21.74 2.79 -7.87
C SER A 417 -21.32 2.31 -6.47
N GLN A 418 -20.10 1.79 -6.36
CA GLN A 418 -19.53 1.40 -5.08
C GLN A 418 -18.94 2.61 -4.37
N LEU A 419 -18.91 2.56 -3.04
CA LEU A 419 -18.29 3.57 -2.18
C LEU A 419 -16.96 3.06 -1.64
N GLY A 420 -15.93 3.90 -1.66
CA GLY A 420 -14.58 3.57 -1.22
C GLY A 420 -13.53 4.47 -1.86
N THR A 421 -12.30 4.34 -1.39
CA THR A 421 -11.14 5.08 -1.86
C THR A 421 -9.95 4.19 -2.22
N PRO A 422 -10.17 3.04 -2.91
CA PRO A 422 -9.12 2.05 -3.10
C PRO A 422 -7.88 2.63 -3.81
N GLY A 423 -6.73 2.50 -3.16
CA GLY A 423 -5.41 2.95 -3.61
C GLY A 423 -5.11 4.41 -3.26
N THR A 424 -5.92 5.06 -2.41
CA THR A 424 -5.78 6.47 -2.08
C THR A 424 -6.15 6.76 -0.63
N GLN A 425 -5.70 7.90 -0.12
CA GLN A 425 -6.02 8.30 1.24
C GLN A 425 -7.55 8.42 1.46
N ASN A 426 -8.03 7.66 2.45
CA ASN A 426 -9.41 7.64 2.92
C ASN A 426 -9.99 9.04 3.17
N THR A 427 -11.19 9.26 2.65
CA THR A 427 -11.87 10.55 2.78
C THR A 427 -12.59 10.62 4.12
N LEU A 428 -12.15 11.52 5.01
CA LEU A 428 -12.84 11.78 6.27
C LEU A 428 -14.29 12.22 5.99
N SER A 429 -15.22 11.31 6.19
CA SER A 429 -16.64 11.62 6.21
C SER A 429 -16.96 12.41 7.48
N VAL A 430 -17.58 13.58 7.33
CA VAL A 430 -18.54 14.00 8.34
C VAL A 430 -19.79 13.20 8.03
N SER A 431 -20.24 12.33 8.93
CA SER A 431 -21.55 11.70 8.76
C SER A 431 -22.59 12.81 8.67
N SER A 432 -23.00 13.17 7.45
CA SER A 432 -24.25 13.87 7.28
C SER A 432 -25.31 12.79 7.27
N ASP A 433 -25.62 12.28 8.47
CA ASP A 433 -26.82 11.50 8.65
C ASP A 433 -28.00 12.44 8.37
N ASN A 434 -28.42 12.45 7.11
CA ASN A 434 -29.47 13.32 6.63
C ASN A 434 -30.79 12.67 7.04
N LEU A 435 -31.58 13.35 7.87
CA LEU A 435 -32.80 12.86 8.51
C LEU A 435 -33.97 12.56 7.52
N GLY A 436 -33.69 12.47 6.22
CA GLY A 436 -34.67 12.64 5.16
C GLY A 436 -35.27 14.06 5.15
N ALA A 437 -36.31 14.30 4.33
CA ALA A 437 -37.00 15.59 4.34
C ALA A 437 -37.99 15.68 5.52
N VAL A 438 -37.68 16.47 6.55
CA VAL A 438 -38.63 16.75 7.63
C VAL A 438 -39.62 17.85 7.22
N LYS A 439 -40.91 17.52 7.21
CA LYS A 439 -42.00 18.44 6.87
C LYS A 439 -42.71 18.93 8.11
N LEU A 440 -42.86 20.25 8.22
CA LEU A 440 -43.60 20.92 9.30
C LEU A 440 -44.85 21.61 8.76
N TYR A 441 -46.02 21.25 9.29
CA TYR A 441 -47.26 21.89 8.87
C TYR A 441 -48.32 21.98 9.98
N PRO A 442 -49.20 23.01 9.96
CA PRO A 442 -49.10 24.19 9.11
C PRO A 442 -47.97 25.12 9.56
N ASN A 443 -47.30 25.78 8.61
CA ASN A 443 -46.36 26.87 8.87
C ASN A 443 -46.84 28.11 8.08
N PRO A 444 -47.41 29.16 8.71
CA PRO A 444 -47.48 29.39 10.15
C PRO A 444 -48.46 28.48 10.93
N ALA A 445 -48.05 28.04 12.13
CA ALA A 445 -48.84 27.27 13.08
C ALA A 445 -49.70 28.19 13.97
N THR A 446 -50.85 27.71 14.44
CA THR A 446 -51.73 28.46 15.37
C THR A 446 -51.83 27.74 16.71
N ASN A 447 -52.43 26.55 16.70
CA ASN A 447 -52.59 25.74 17.92
C ASN A 447 -51.65 24.54 17.96
N PHE A 448 -51.28 23.99 16.81
CA PHE A 448 -50.48 22.78 16.74
C PHE A 448 -49.53 22.79 15.54
N LEU A 449 -48.41 22.08 15.70
CA LEU A 449 -47.42 21.79 14.67
C LEU A 449 -47.38 20.27 14.44
N SER A 450 -47.65 19.82 13.22
CA SER A 450 -47.44 18.43 12.80
C SER A 450 -46.05 18.28 12.20
N ILE A 451 -45.42 17.14 12.50
CA ILE A 451 -44.07 16.77 12.06
C ILE A 451 -44.17 15.44 11.30
N GLU A 452 -43.68 15.43 10.06
CA GLU A 452 -43.63 14.25 9.20
C GLU A 452 -42.18 14.00 8.79
N LEU A 453 -41.70 12.77 9.00
CA LEU A 453 -40.40 12.25 8.58
C LEU A 453 -40.64 11.17 7.53
N GLU A 454 -39.79 11.10 6.51
CA GLU A 454 -39.95 10.14 5.40
C GLU A 454 -39.61 8.70 5.81
N ASP A 455 -38.55 8.50 6.61
CA ASP A 455 -37.98 7.16 6.78
C ASP A 455 -38.08 6.57 8.21
N GLU A 456 -38.32 7.35 9.28
CA GLU A 456 -38.43 6.85 10.66
C GLU A 456 -39.21 7.75 11.65
N ASN A 457 -39.46 7.24 12.87
CA ASN A 457 -39.94 8.03 14.00
C ASN A 457 -38.76 8.72 14.73
N TRP A 458 -38.93 9.99 15.10
CA TRP A 458 -37.95 10.72 15.90
C TRP A 458 -37.96 10.29 17.39
N THR A 459 -36.82 10.47 18.08
CA THR A 459 -36.59 10.09 19.48
C THR A 459 -36.78 11.25 20.46
N SER A 460 -36.47 12.49 20.06
CA SER A 460 -36.78 13.68 20.85
C SER A 460 -36.97 14.93 20.01
N LEU A 461 -37.75 15.87 20.54
CA LEU A 461 -38.05 17.15 19.90
C LEU A 461 -37.92 18.29 20.92
N THR A 462 -37.25 19.37 20.52
CA THR A 462 -37.10 20.57 21.35
C THR A 462 -37.40 21.83 20.55
N ILE A 463 -38.27 22.70 21.07
CA ILE A 463 -38.57 24.01 20.45
C ILE A 463 -37.83 25.11 21.21
N TYR A 464 -37.13 25.96 20.45
CA TYR A 464 -36.36 27.09 20.93
C TYR A 464 -36.94 28.42 20.44
N SER A 465 -36.78 29.48 21.25
CA SER A 465 -36.97 30.86 20.81
C SER A 465 -35.86 31.31 19.85
N LEU A 466 -36.04 32.46 19.19
CA LEU A 466 -34.98 33.13 18.41
C LEU A 466 -33.69 33.41 19.21
N THR A 467 -33.79 33.50 20.53
CA THR A 467 -32.63 33.74 21.42
C THR A 467 -32.02 32.45 21.97
N GLY A 468 -32.46 31.29 21.49
CA GLY A 468 -31.96 29.98 21.92
C GLY A 468 -32.53 29.46 23.25
N GLN A 469 -33.57 30.12 23.81
CA GLN A 469 -34.21 29.61 25.03
C GLN A 469 -35.07 28.40 24.68
N GLN A 470 -34.86 27.28 25.40
CA GLN A 470 -35.71 26.09 25.30
C GLN A 470 -37.10 26.35 25.88
N LEU A 471 -38.16 26.11 25.10
CA LEU A 471 -39.56 26.38 25.46
C LEU A 471 -40.39 25.10 25.62
N ILE A 472 -40.21 24.13 24.73
CA ILE A 472 -40.90 22.83 24.75
C ILE A 472 -39.85 21.74 24.55
N SER A 473 -39.96 20.64 25.30
CA SER A 473 -39.12 19.45 25.12
C SER A 473 -39.96 18.20 25.29
N ILE A 474 -39.88 17.32 24.30
CA ILE A 474 -40.62 16.06 24.22
C ILE A 474 -39.60 14.95 24.01
N LYS A 475 -39.72 13.87 24.78
CA LYS A 475 -38.76 12.74 24.81
C LYS A 475 -39.32 11.44 24.23
N GLU A 476 -40.52 11.49 23.65
CA GLU A 476 -41.21 10.35 23.04
C GLU A 476 -41.90 10.83 21.77
N TYR A 477 -41.97 9.97 20.75
CA TYR A 477 -42.54 10.29 19.45
C TYR A 477 -44.00 10.75 19.54
N THR A 478 -44.31 11.86 18.88
CA THR A 478 -45.68 12.31 18.59
C THR A 478 -45.78 12.90 17.19
N SER A 479 -46.87 12.64 16.48
CA SER A 479 -47.13 13.23 15.16
C SER A 479 -47.58 14.70 15.24
N ARG A 480 -47.83 15.21 16.45
CA ARG A 480 -48.33 16.57 16.68
C ARG A 480 -47.87 17.16 18.01
N VAL A 481 -47.47 18.43 17.99
CA VAL A 481 -47.05 19.22 19.15
C VAL A 481 -48.01 20.39 19.35
N ASP A 482 -48.47 20.59 20.58
CA ASP A 482 -49.27 21.78 20.96
C ASP A 482 -48.35 23.00 21.11
N VAL A 483 -48.62 24.04 20.32
CA VAL A 483 -47.89 25.31 20.32
C VAL A 483 -48.78 26.49 20.69
N SER A 484 -50.01 26.25 21.16
CA SER A 484 -51.00 27.29 21.49
C SER A 484 -50.55 28.26 22.60
N ASN A 485 -49.60 27.83 23.45
CA ASN A 485 -49.02 28.64 24.52
C ASN A 485 -47.82 29.49 24.07
N LEU A 486 -47.40 29.39 22.81
CA LEU A 486 -46.34 30.22 22.24
C LEU A 486 -46.92 31.53 21.72
N ASN A 487 -46.22 32.64 21.97
CA ASN A 487 -46.60 33.93 21.41
C ASN A 487 -46.38 33.96 19.89
N THR A 488 -47.07 34.86 19.18
CA THR A 488 -46.81 35.11 17.76
C THR A 488 -45.33 35.43 17.53
N GLY A 489 -44.65 34.68 16.67
CA GLY A 489 -43.20 34.81 16.50
C GLY A 489 -42.56 33.71 15.66
N THR A 490 -41.24 33.80 15.50
CA THR A 490 -40.42 32.78 14.84
C THR A 490 -39.79 31.87 15.89
N TYR A 491 -39.76 30.58 15.61
CA TYR A 491 -39.23 29.54 16.49
C TYR A 491 -38.39 28.56 15.68
N PHE A 492 -37.51 27.84 16.38
CA PHE A 492 -36.75 26.72 15.81
C PHE A 492 -37.17 25.44 16.50
N VAL A 493 -37.43 24.40 15.74
CA VAL A 493 -37.63 23.05 16.28
C VAL A 493 -36.43 22.20 15.91
N LYS A 494 -35.76 21.65 16.93
CA LYS A 494 -34.72 20.63 16.77
C LYS A 494 -35.35 19.26 16.98
N ILE A 495 -35.19 18.38 16.01
CA ILE A 495 -35.67 17.01 16.02
C ILE A 495 -34.45 16.12 16.03
N ASN A 496 -34.40 15.15 16.94
CA ASN A 496 -33.39 14.10 16.97
C ASN A 496 -34.08 12.77 16.65
N ALA A 497 -33.52 11.99 15.74
CA ALA A 497 -33.88 10.60 15.47
C ALA A 497 -32.68 9.70 15.74
N HIS A 498 -32.82 8.39 15.51
CA HIS A 498 -31.67 7.47 15.60
C HIS A 498 -30.60 7.79 14.56
N GLN A 499 -31.03 8.22 13.37
CA GLN A 499 -30.14 8.53 12.26
C GLN A 499 -29.42 9.87 12.48
N GLY A 500 -30.07 10.93 12.97
CA GLY A 500 -29.37 12.22 13.14
C GLY A 500 -30.19 13.29 13.85
N SER A 501 -29.87 14.57 13.62
CA SER A 501 -30.71 15.67 14.09
C SER A 501 -30.86 16.80 13.07
N GLU A 502 -32.06 17.34 12.94
CA GLU A 502 -32.36 18.49 12.08
C GLU A 502 -32.95 19.64 12.88
N THR A 503 -32.64 20.88 12.51
CA THR A 503 -33.24 22.08 13.10
C THR A 503 -33.95 22.90 12.03
N ILE A 504 -35.26 23.08 12.19
CA ILE A 504 -36.10 23.75 11.19
C ILE A 504 -36.77 24.97 11.81
N GLN A 505 -36.83 26.04 11.03
CA GLN A 505 -37.54 27.26 11.41
C GLN A 505 -39.04 27.14 11.09
N PHE A 506 -39.90 27.55 12.03
CA PHE A 506 -41.34 27.70 11.79
C PHE A 506 -41.89 28.97 12.46
N LEU A 507 -43.06 29.41 12.00
CA LEU A 507 -43.75 30.59 12.51
C LEU A 507 -44.97 30.18 13.33
N VAL A 508 -45.22 30.86 14.45
CA VAL A 508 -46.49 30.80 15.20
C VAL A 508 -47.25 32.10 14.96
N LYS A 509 -48.54 32.00 14.65
CA LYS A 509 -49.42 33.13 14.36
C LYS A 509 -50.38 33.44 15.50
#